data_AF-A0A831XT07-F1
#
_entry.id   AF-A0A831XT07-F1
#
_cell.length_a   1.000
_cell.length_b   1.000
_cell.length_c   1.000
_cell.angle_alpha   90.00
_cell.angle_beta   90.00
_cell.angle_gamma   90.00
#
_symmetry.space_group_name_H-M   'P 1'
#
loop_
_entity.id
_entity.type
_entity.pdbx_description
1 polymer ?
#
loop_
_entity_poly.entity_id
_entity_poly.type
_entity_poly.pdbx_seq_one_letter_code
_entity_poly.pdbx_strand_id
1 'polypeptide(L)'
;MGWWKKTDFWIALVLFIIGIIGLARGNEAIADPGQDVDPRLAWLYLLAGVIMVVNGILSHRQHLRDLEAEKAKQSQKASQQEVPSR
;
A
#
# COMPACT_ATOMS: atom_id res chain seq x y z
N MET A 1 8.18 4.73 9.76
CA MET A 1 8.01 5.57 8.55
C MET A 1 6.51 5.74 8.29
N GLY A 2 6.02 6.93 7.96
CA GLY A 2 4.61 7.13 7.64
C GLY A 2 4.17 6.27 6.45
N TRP A 3 2.94 5.74 6.49
CA TRP A 3 2.38 4.87 5.43
C TRP A 3 2.47 5.51 4.02
N TRP A 4 2.32 6.82 3.92
CA TRP A 4 2.43 7.63 2.70
C TRP A 4 3.80 7.53 1.98
N LYS A 5 4.84 7.01 2.64
CA LYS A 5 6.16 6.78 2.03
C LYS A 5 6.30 5.40 1.38
N LYS A 6 5.33 4.50 1.54
CA LYS A 6 5.35 3.18 0.92
C LYS A 6 4.97 3.27 -0.56
N THR A 7 5.60 2.45 -1.39
CA THR A 7 5.31 2.36 -2.83
C THR A 7 3.85 2.05 -3.10
N ASP A 8 3.23 1.20 -2.26
CA ASP A 8 1.81 0.81 -2.37
C ASP A 8 0.87 2.03 -2.37
N PHE A 9 1.19 3.06 -1.56
CA PHE A 9 0.42 4.30 -1.49
C PHE A 9 0.50 5.09 -2.80
N TRP A 10 1.69 5.22 -3.37
CA TRP A 10 1.88 5.95 -4.62
C TRP A 10 1.27 5.23 -5.82
N ILE A 11 1.37 3.89 -5.86
CA ILE A 11 0.69 3.07 -6.88
C ILE A 11 -0.82 3.27 -6.77
N ALA A 12 -1.38 3.17 -5.56
CA ALA A 12 -2.80 3.38 -5.34
C ALA A 12 -3.25 4.79 -5.77
N LEU A 13 -2.47 5.82 -5.46
CA LEU A 13 -2.75 7.21 -5.83
C LEU A 13 -2.77 7.39 -7.35
N VAL A 14 -1.79 6.84 -8.06
CA VAL A 14 -1.73 6.92 -9.53
C VAL A 14 -2.91 6.19 -10.16
N LEU A 15 -3.22 4.96 -9.70
CA LEU A 15 -4.36 4.19 -10.20
C LEU A 15 -5.69 4.93 -9.94
N PHE A 16 -5.81 5.59 -8.79
CA PHE A 16 -6.98 6.39 -8.46
C PHE A 16 -7.13 7.61 -9.39
N ILE A 17 -6.03 8.33 -9.66
CA ILE A 17 -6.03 9.47 -10.59
C ILE A 17 -6.39 9.01 -12.00
N ILE A 18 -5.80 7.91 -12.50
CA ILE A 18 -6.12 7.34 -13.82
C ILE A 18 -7.60 6.95 -13.89
N GLY A 19 -8.12 6.29 -12.85
CA GLY A 19 -9.54 5.93 -12.76
C GLY A 19 -10.48 7.14 -12.82
N ILE A 20 -10.16 8.21 -12.08
CA ILE A 20 -10.93 9.47 -12.14
C ILE A 20 -10.87 10.10 -13.54
N ILE A 21 -9.70 10.12 -14.17
CA ILE A 21 -9.55 10.67 -15.52
C ILE A 21 -10.37 9.84 -16.53
N GLY A 22 -10.33 8.51 -16.45
CA GLY A 22 -11.12 7.64 -17.30
C GLY A 22 -12.64 7.83 -17.12
N LEU A 23 -13.11 8.09 -15.89
CA LEU A 23 -14.51 8.42 -15.64
C LEU A 23 -14.90 9.81 -16.15
N ALA A 24 -14.02 10.81 -16.07
CA ALA A 24 -14.32 12.19 -16.43
C ALA A 24 -14.17 12.48 -17.93
N ARG A 25 -13.16 11.89 -18.58
CA ARG A 25 -12.82 12.13 -20.00
C ARG A 25 -13.17 10.95 -20.91
N GLY A 26 -13.67 9.85 -20.35
CA GLY A 26 -13.94 8.62 -21.07
C GLY A 26 -12.71 7.69 -21.10
N ASN A 27 -12.98 6.40 -21.27
CA ASN A 27 -11.93 5.37 -21.25
C ASN A 27 -10.92 5.50 -22.39
N GLU A 28 -11.26 6.22 -23.46
CA GLU A 28 -10.35 6.54 -24.57
C GLU A 28 -9.14 7.36 -24.13
N ALA A 29 -9.27 8.15 -23.04
CA ALA A 29 -8.19 8.97 -22.51
C ALA A 29 -7.14 8.17 -21.72
N ILE A 30 -7.47 6.93 -21.33
CA ILE A 30 -6.61 6.03 -20.55
C ILE A 30 -6.27 4.74 -21.29
N ALA A 31 -6.96 4.46 -22.41
CA ALA A 31 -6.67 3.34 -23.28
C ALA A 31 -5.52 3.67 -24.21
N ASP A 32 -4.79 2.64 -24.63
CA ASP A 32 -3.75 2.79 -25.62
C ASP A 32 -4.34 3.13 -26.99
N PRO A 33 -3.74 4.09 -27.74
CA PRO A 33 -4.27 4.51 -29.03
C PRO A 33 -4.25 3.35 -30.03
N GLY A 34 -5.43 3.03 -30.58
CA GLY A 34 -5.61 1.94 -31.53
C GLY A 34 -6.07 0.61 -30.93
N GLN A 35 -6.32 0.54 -29.62
CA GLN A 35 -6.91 -0.62 -28.96
C GLN A 35 -8.43 -0.44 -28.74
N ASP A 36 -9.19 -1.53 -28.79
CA ASP A 36 -10.60 -1.52 -28.38
C ASP A 36 -10.74 -1.06 -26.92
N VAL A 37 -11.56 -0.05 -26.73
CA VAL A 37 -11.74 0.59 -25.43
C VAL A 37 -12.82 -0.17 -24.64
N ASP A 38 -12.41 -0.96 -23.64
CA ASP A 38 -13.38 -1.61 -22.76
C ASP A 38 -14.11 -0.52 -21.93
N PRO A 39 -15.46 -0.48 -21.92
CA PRO A 39 -16.23 0.45 -21.10
C PRO A 39 -15.99 0.31 -19.59
N ARG A 40 -15.38 -0.80 -19.14
CA ARG A 40 -15.07 -1.07 -17.73
C ARG A 40 -13.65 -0.66 -17.32
N LEU A 41 -12.84 -0.13 -18.23
CA LEU A 41 -11.42 0.11 -17.98
C LEU A 41 -11.19 1.06 -16.77
N ALA A 42 -11.88 2.20 -16.72
CA ALA A 42 -11.78 3.12 -15.57
C ALA A 42 -12.20 2.46 -14.24
N TRP A 43 -13.23 1.60 -14.26
CA TRP A 43 -13.68 0.85 -13.08
C TRP A 43 -12.62 -0.14 -12.60
N LEU A 44 -11.91 -0.80 -13.53
CA LEU A 44 -10.81 -1.70 -13.19
C LEU A 44 -9.64 -0.94 -12.54
N TYR A 45 -9.30 0.24 -13.06
CA TYR A 45 -8.28 1.10 -12.43
C TYR A 45 -8.68 1.55 -11.02
N LEU A 46 -9.94 1.94 -10.82
CA LEU A 46 -10.44 2.28 -9.49
C LEU A 46 -10.43 1.07 -8.54
N LEU A 47 -10.88 -0.10 -9.01
CA LEU A 47 -10.87 -1.32 -8.22
C LEU A 47 -9.45 -1.72 -7.81
N ALA A 48 -8.51 -1.69 -8.75
CA ALA A 48 -7.10 -1.95 -8.48
C ALA A 48 -6.51 -0.94 -7.48
N GLY A 49 -6.86 0.34 -7.60
CA GLY A 49 -6.50 1.38 -6.64
C GLY A 49 -7.02 1.08 -5.24
N VAL A 50 -8.30 0.71 -5.11
CA VAL A 50 -8.90 0.32 -3.81
C VAL A 50 -8.18 -0.88 -3.20
N ILE A 51 -7.90 -1.92 -3.99
CA ILE A 51 -7.16 -3.11 -3.53
C ILE A 51 -5.78 -2.70 -2.99
N MET A 52 -5.07 -1.82 -3.69
CA MET A 52 -3.75 -1.34 -3.22
C MET A 52 -3.83 -0.49 -1.95
N VAL A 53 -4.84 0.36 -1.80
CA VAL A 53 -5.06 1.08 -0.53
C VAL A 53 -5.27 0.10 0.62
N VAL A 54 -6.15 -0.88 0.45
CA VAL A 54 -6.42 -1.89 1.49
C VAL A 54 -5.16 -2.67 1.84
N ASN A 55 -4.39 -3.09 0.83
CA ASN A 55 -3.14 -3.82 1.03
C ASN A 55 -2.10 -2.97 1.78
N GLY A 56 -1.95 -1.69 1.41
CA GLY A 56 -1.06 -0.75 2.08
C GLY A 56 -1.42 -0.53 3.55
N ILE A 57 -2.71 -0.40 3.88
CA ILE A 57 -3.19 -0.26 5.27
C ILE A 57 -2.88 -1.54 6.06
N LEU A 58 -3.16 -2.72 5.52
CA LEU A 58 -2.89 -4.00 6.18
C LEU A 58 -1.39 -4.19 6.46
N SER A 59 -0.55 -3.93 5.46
CA SER A 59 0.92 -3.97 5.58
C SER A 59 1.44 -3.00 6.64
N HIS A 60 0.82 -1.81 6.77
CA HIS A 60 1.20 -0.86 7.82
C HIS A 60 0.87 -1.40 9.22
N ARG A 61 -0.31 -1.98 9.42
CA ARG A 61 -0.72 -2.56 10.70
C ARG A 61 0.15 -3.76 11.09
N GLN A 62 0.52 -4.61 10.14
CA GLN A 62 1.45 -5.71 10.39
C GLN A 62 2.83 -5.21 10.84
N HIS A 63 3.39 -4.23 10.12
CA HIS A 63 4.69 -3.67 10.46
C HIS A 63 4.75 -3.05 11.88
N LEU A 64 3.67 -2.39 12.32
CA LEU A 64 3.60 -1.86 13.69
C LEU A 64 3.63 -2.99 14.75
N ARG A 65 2.92 -4.09 14.50
CA ARG A 65 2.92 -5.26 15.39
C ARG A 65 4.29 -5.91 15.48
N ASP A 66 5.00 -6.00 14.35
CA ASP A 66 6.35 -6.56 14.31
C ASP A 66 7.35 -5.68 15.07
N LEU A 67 7.26 -4.35 14.93
CA LEU A 67 8.09 -3.40 15.67
C LEU A 67 7.87 -3.49 17.19
N GLU A 68 6.63 -3.68 17.63
CA GLU A 68 6.31 -3.91 19.05
C GLU A 68 6.92 -5.23 19.55
N ALA A 69 6.80 -6.29 18.76
CA ALA A 69 7.37 -7.59 19.09
C ALA A 69 8.91 -7.58 19.14
N GLU A 70 9.57 -6.85 18.23
CA GLU A 70 11.03 -6.68 18.24
C GLU A 70 11.52 -5.90 19.47
N LYS A 71 10.83 -4.81 19.83
CA LYS A 71 11.16 -4.05 21.05
C LYS A 71 11.02 -4.90 22.30
N ALA A 72 9.95 -5.68 22.41
CA ALA A 72 9.75 -6.60 23.54
C ALA A 72 10.89 -7.65 23.63
N LYS A 73 11.31 -8.21 22.49
CA LYS A 73 12.44 -9.16 22.43
C LYS A 73 13.78 -8.49 22.80
N GLN A 74 14.02 -7.26 22.36
CA GLN A 74 15.23 -6.51 22.72
C GLN A 74 15.29 -6.20 24.22
N SER A 75 14.19 -5.72 24.81
CA SER A 75 14.12 -5.49 26.26
C SER A 75 14.37 -6.77 27.06
N GLN A 76 13.79 -7.91 26.65
CA GLN A 76 14.03 -9.19 27.31
C GLN A 76 15.50 -9.65 27.21
N LYS A 77 16.14 -9.47 26.03
CA LYS A 77 17.56 -9.81 25.86
C LYS A 77 18.48 -8.91 26.69
N ALA A 78 18.19 -7.61 26.76
CA ALA A 78 18.95 -6.67 27.58
C ALA A 78 18.87 -7.03 29.07
N SER A 79 17.68 -7.35 29.59
CA SER A 79 17.49 -7.79 30.98
C SER A 79 18.16 -9.14 31.29
N GLN A 80 18.32 -10.03 30.31
CA GLN A 80 19.06 -11.30 30.48
C GLN A 80 20.58 -11.12 30.45
N GLN A 81 21.09 -10.11 29.74
CA GLN A 81 22.53 -9.80 29.71
C GLN A 81 23.02 -9.04 30.95
N GLU A 82 22.14 -8.32 31.65
CA GLU A 82 22.45 -7.61 32.91
C GLU A 82 22.53 -8.51 34.15
N VAL A 83 22.31 -9.83 34.02
CA VAL A 83 22.58 -10.81 35.09
C VAL A 83 23.88 -11.57 34.75
N PRO A 84 25.07 -10.94 34.86
CA PRO A 84 26.32 -11.69 34.80
C PRO A 84 26.45 -12.50 36.09
N SER A 85 26.66 -13.80 35.90
CA SER A 85 26.98 -14.81 36.90
C SER A 85 27.96 -14.27 37.95
N ARG A 86 27.50 -14.17 39.20
CA ARG A 86 28.37 -14.14 40.38
C ARG A 86 28.74 -15.56 40.77
#